data_AF-A0A2D7PGX5-F1
#
_entry.id   AF-A0A2D7PGX5-F1
#
_cell.length_a   1.000
_cell.length_b   1.000
_cell.length_c   1.000
_cell.angle_alpha   90.00
_cell.angle_beta   90.00
_cell.angle_gamma   90.00
#
_symmetry.space_group_name_H-M   'P 1'
#
loop_
_entity.id
_entity.type
_entity.pdbx_description
1 polymer ?
#
loop_
_entity_poly.entity_id
_entity_poly.type
_entity_poly.pdbx_seq_one_letter_code
_entity_poly.pdbx_strand_id
1 'polypeptide(L)'
;MAKLRGSISTVEFKEVDKSPERLLWKAVLLEAAKDALKTYNSSGWITRSDRNLARHWFLFPNVEFYRVCEMAGYEAHFVKKKMVKKINKIIEEEKACIS
;
A
#
# COMPACT_ATOMS: atom_id res chain seq x y z
N MET A 1 -39.18 2.02 37.87
CA MET A 1 -38.90 1.82 36.43
C MET A 1 -38.09 3.02 35.98
N ALA A 2 -36.95 2.97 35.28
CA ALA A 2 -36.22 1.89 34.65
C ALA A 2 -34.71 2.25 34.68
N LYS A 3 -33.85 1.24 34.84
CA LYS A 3 -32.39 1.36 34.75
C LYS A 3 -31.98 0.97 33.33
N LEU A 4 -31.67 1.96 32.49
CA LEU A 4 -31.12 1.70 31.16
C LEU A 4 -29.61 1.46 31.28
N ARG A 5 -29.23 0.19 31.47
CA ARG A 5 -27.87 -0.28 31.24
C ARG A 5 -27.74 -0.56 29.73
N GLY A 6 -27.33 0.45 28.98
CA GLY A 6 -26.85 0.24 27.62
C GLY A 6 -25.47 -0.40 27.68
N SER A 7 -25.37 -1.69 27.33
CA SER A 7 -24.09 -2.34 27.07
C SER A 7 -23.47 -1.69 25.84
N ILE A 8 -22.47 -0.84 26.06
CA ILE A 8 -21.57 -0.40 25.00
C ILE A 8 -20.75 -1.64 24.62
N SER A 9 -21.06 -2.21 23.46
CA SER A 9 -20.20 -3.19 22.82
C SER A 9 -18.84 -2.54 22.60
N THR A 10 -17.84 -2.97 23.37
CA THR A 10 -16.44 -2.64 23.17
C THR A 10 -16.06 -3.06 21.74
N VAL A 11 -15.96 -2.08 20.86
CA VAL A 11 -15.27 -2.24 19.58
C VAL A 11 -13.83 -2.53 19.96
N GLU A 12 -13.43 -3.79 19.86
CA GLU A 12 -12.03 -4.18 20.00
C GLU A 12 -11.26 -3.51 18.86
N PHE A 13 -10.71 -2.33 19.14
CA PHE A 13 -9.63 -1.77 18.33
C PHE A 13 -8.47 -2.75 18.45
N LYS A 14 -8.39 -3.67 17.48
CA LYS A 14 -7.31 -4.64 17.33
C LYS A 14 -6.02 -3.90 17.59
N GLU A 15 -5.36 -4.22 18.71
CA GLU A 15 -4.13 -3.57 19.11
C GLU A 15 -3.22 -3.52 17.88
N VAL A 16 -2.75 -2.32 17.54
CA VAL A 16 -1.78 -2.18 16.45
C VAL A 16 -0.58 -2.98 16.91
N ASP A 17 -0.42 -4.17 16.36
CA ASP A 17 0.76 -4.99 16.60
C ASP A 17 1.98 -4.17 16.17
N LYS A 18 2.74 -3.72 17.18
CA LYS A 18 3.93 -2.88 17.06
C LYS A 18 5.21 -3.72 17.07
N SER A 19 5.12 -5.02 16.77
CA SER A 19 6.32 -5.83 16.65
C SER A 19 7.30 -5.18 15.66
N PRO A 20 8.61 -5.12 15.98
CA PRO A 20 9.62 -4.53 15.11
C PRO A 20 9.59 -5.12 13.69
N GLU A 21 9.33 -6.43 13.59
CA GLU A 21 9.18 -7.12 12.31
C GLU A 21 7.99 -6.60 11.49
N ARG A 22 6.81 -6.45 12.09
CA ARG A 22 5.66 -5.89 11.37
C ARG A 22 5.91 -4.45 10.95
N LEU A 23 6.59 -3.65 11.78
CA LEU A 23 6.99 -2.29 11.44
C LEU A 23 7.97 -2.25 10.25
N LEU A 24 8.93 -3.18 10.21
CA LEU A 24 9.83 -3.34 9.08
C LEU A 24 9.06 -3.63 7.79
N TRP A 25 8.16 -4.62 7.80
CA TRP A 25 7.40 -4.98 6.60
C TRP A 25 6.44 -3.88 6.14
N LYS A 26 5.88 -3.10 7.07
CA LYS A 26 5.13 -1.87 6.74
C LYS A 26 6.03 -0.84 6.06
N ALA A 27 7.25 -0.64 6.54
CA ALA A 27 8.21 0.28 5.93
C ALA A 27 8.62 -0.17 4.52
N VAL A 28 8.88 -1.47 4.32
CA VAL A 28 9.18 -2.05 3.00
C VAL A 28 8.01 -1.80 2.02
N LEU A 29 6.78 -2.10 2.43
CA LEU A 29 5.61 -1.91 1.58
C LEU A 29 5.38 -0.41 1.26
N LEU A 30 5.61 0.47 2.24
CA LEU A 30 5.50 1.91 2.05
C LEU A 30 6.55 2.44 1.07
N GLU A 31 7.80 2.01 1.17
CA GLU A 31 8.87 2.48 0.29
C GLU A 31 8.65 1.99 -1.15
N ALA A 32 8.28 0.72 -1.33
CA ALA A 32 7.89 0.18 -2.64
C ALA A 32 6.72 0.97 -3.24
N ALA A 33 5.73 1.35 -2.42
CA ALA A 33 4.61 2.17 -2.88
C ALA A 33 5.05 3.58 -3.29
N LYS A 34 5.99 4.22 -2.57
CA LYS A 34 6.54 5.52 -2.98
C LYS A 34 7.24 5.40 -4.34
N ASP A 35 8.03 4.36 -4.53
CA ASP A 35 8.77 4.16 -5.78
C ASP A 35 7.84 3.90 -6.96
N ALA A 36 6.77 3.12 -6.77
CA ALA A 36 5.77 2.87 -7.81
C ALA A 36 4.97 4.14 -8.18
N LEU A 37 4.77 5.05 -7.22
CA LEU A 37 3.96 6.27 -7.36
C LEU A 37 4.76 7.53 -7.69
N LYS A 38 6.09 7.45 -7.79
CA LYS A 38 6.90 8.57 -8.28
C LYS A 38 6.53 8.89 -9.73
N THR A 39 6.47 10.19 -10.03
CA THR A 39 6.23 10.74 -11.36
C THR A 39 7.54 11.19 -12.00
N TYR A 40 7.53 11.49 -13.31
CA TYR A 40 8.72 11.99 -14.03
C TYR A 40 9.34 13.25 -13.41
N ASN A 41 8.54 14.10 -12.78
CA ASN A 41 9.00 15.36 -12.17
C ASN A 41 9.52 15.18 -10.73
N SER A 42 9.50 13.95 -10.20
CA SER A 42 10.04 13.68 -8.87
C SER A 42 11.57 13.74 -8.94
N SER A 43 12.18 14.73 -8.30
CA SER A 43 13.62 14.83 -8.13
C SER A 43 14.12 13.61 -7.35
N GLY A 44 14.91 12.74 -7.98
CA GLY A 44 15.43 11.55 -7.33
C GLY A 44 16.24 10.64 -8.23
N TRP A 45 16.98 9.73 -7.60
CA TRP A 45 17.89 8.77 -8.21
C TRP A 45 17.20 7.56 -8.86
N ILE A 46 15.87 7.48 -8.81
CA ILE A 46 15.14 6.34 -9.33
C ILE A 46 14.98 6.46 -10.85
N THR A 47 15.39 5.43 -11.59
CA THR A 47 15.26 5.44 -13.04
C THR A 47 13.81 5.15 -13.46
N ARG A 48 13.46 5.45 -14.71
CA ARG A 48 12.17 5.02 -15.30
C ARG A 48 12.00 3.49 -15.21
N SER A 49 13.11 2.74 -15.36
CA SER A 49 13.10 1.27 -15.27
C SER A 49 12.73 0.80 -13.86
N ASP A 50 13.35 1.38 -12.83
CA ASP A 50 13.09 1.02 -11.43
C ASP A 50 11.63 1.33 -11.04
N ARG A 51 11.10 2.48 -11.48
CA ARG A 51 9.67 2.79 -11.28
C ARG A 51 8.77 1.76 -11.94
N ASN A 52 9.09 1.33 -13.16
CA ASN A 52 8.30 0.32 -13.87
C ASN A 52 8.37 -1.04 -13.17
N LEU A 53 9.52 -1.43 -12.63
CA LEU A 53 9.67 -2.63 -11.82
C LEU A 53 8.82 -2.56 -10.55
N ALA A 54 8.87 -1.43 -9.83
CA ALA A 54 8.04 -1.20 -8.65
C ALA A 54 6.55 -1.25 -8.98
N ARG A 55 6.11 -0.61 -10.07
CA ARG A 55 4.73 -0.70 -10.58
C ARG A 55 4.36 -2.14 -10.90
N HIS A 56 5.22 -2.87 -11.59
CA HIS A 56 4.99 -4.26 -12.00
C HIS A 56 4.69 -5.15 -10.80
N TRP A 57 5.42 -4.99 -9.69
CA TRP A 57 5.20 -5.77 -8.47
C TRP A 57 3.78 -5.63 -7.89
N PHE A 58 3.16 -4.45 -7.99
CA PHE A 58 1.76 -4.23 -7.58
C PHE A 58 0.74 -4.67 -8.63
N LEU A 59 1.06 -4.55 -9.92
CA LEU A 59 0.15 -4.91 -11.02
C LEU A 59 0.05 -6.43 -11.17
N PHE A 60 1.17 -7.13 -11.02
CA PHE A 60 1.33 -8.57 -11.18
C PHE A 60 1.90 -9.18 -9.90
N PRO A 61 1.10 -9.26 -8.82
CA PRO A 61 1.57 -9.73 -7.53
C PRO A 61 2.00 -11.20 -7.60
N ASN A 62 3.15 -11.48 -6.98
CA ASN A 62 3.72 -12.80 -6.81
C ASN A 62 3.63 -13.26 -5.34
N VAL A 63 4.12 -14.45 -5.04
CA VAL A 63 4.09 -15.03 -3.68
C VAL A 63 4.75 -14.10 -2.66
N GLU A 64 5.83 -13.42 -3.04
CA GLU A 64 6.55 -12.48 -2.21
C GLU A 64 5.69 -11.26 -1.85
N PHE A 65 4.90 -10.74 -2.80
CA PHE A 65 3.95 -9.66 -2.54
C PHE A 65 2.93 -10.04 -1.47
N TYR A 66 2.33 -11.24 -1.58
CA TYR A 66 1.34 -11.73 -0.62
C TYR A 66 1.97 -11.87 0.76
N ARG A 67 3.18 -12.43 0.84
CA ARG A 67 3.92 -12.60 2.09
C ARG A 67 4.25 -11.26 2.74
N VAL A 68 4.72 -10.27 1.98
CA VAL A 68 5.00 -8.93 2.51
C VAL A 68 3.73 -8.27 3.06
N CYS A 69 2.61 -8.38 2.34
CA CYS A 69 1.33 -7.84 2.82
C CYS A 69 0.90 -8.50 4.13
N GLU A 70 0.96 -9.84 4.21
CA GLU A 70 0.62 -10.60 5.41
C GLU A 70 1.50 -10.19 6.61
N MET A 71 2.82 -10.17 6.41
CA MET A 71 3.77 -9.79 7.46
C MET A 71 3.60 -8.33 7.89
N ALA A 72 3.21 -7.43 6.98
CA ALA A 72 2.87 -6.04 7.29
C ALA A 72 1.50 -5.88 7.98
N GLY A 73 0.65 -6.91 7.97
CA GLY A 73 -0.71 -6.88 8.53
C GLY A 73 -1.75 -6.25 7.62
N TYR A 74 -1.52 -6.30 6.31
CA TYR A 74 -2.45 -5.82 5.31
C TYR A 74 -3.04 -6.98 4.51
N GLU A 75 -4.31 -6.82 4.15
CA GLU A 75 -4.95 -7.71 3.18
C GLU A 75 -4.43 -7.38 1.78
N ALA A 76 -3.85 -8.36 1.11
CA ALA A 76 -3.10 -8.18 -0.13
C ALA A 76 -3.99 -7.68 -1.29
N HIS A 77 -5.24 -8.15 -1.40
CA HIS A 77 -6.16 -7.70 -2.45
C HIS A 77 -6.53 -6.23 -2.29
N PHE A 78 -6.70 -5.76 -1.06
CA PHE A 78 -6.97 -4.37 -0.74
C PHE A 78 -5.79 -3.47 -1.13
N VAL A 79 -4.56 -3.89 -0.79
CA VAL A 79 -3.34 -3.17 -1.17
C VAL A 79 -3.23 -3.12 -2.69
N LYS A 80 -3.33 -4.27 -3.37
CA LYS A 80 -3.31 -4.37 -4.84
C LYS A 80 -4.33 -3.44 -5.47
N LYS A 81 -5.60 -3.54 -5.05
CA LYS A 81 -6.70 -2.73 -5.60
C LYS A 81 -6.42 -1.23 -5.49
N LYS A 82 -5.94 -0.77 -4.32
CA LYS A 82 -5.58 0.64 -4.12
C LYS A 82 -4.40 1.08 -4.98
N MET A 83 -3.36 0.25 -5.06
CA MET A 83 -2.14 0.59 -5.80
C MET A 83 -2.37 0.58 -7.31
N VAL A 84 -3.04 -0.44 -7.86
CA VAL A 84 -3.43 -0.49 -9.29
C VAL A 84 -4.19 0.77 -9.70
N LYS A 85 -5.19 1.19 -8.90
CA LYS A 85 -5.97 2.40 -9.19
C LYS A 85 -5.08 3.65 -9.27
N LYS A 86 -4.15 3.82 -8.32
CA LYS A 86 -3.25 4.98 -8.28
C LYS A 86 -2.21 4.95 -9.42
N ILE A 87 -1.62 3.78 -9.68
CA ILE A 87 -0.63 3.60 -10.74
C ILE A 87 -1.25 3.90 -12.10
N ASN A 88 -2.44 3.38 -12.39
CA ASN A 88 -3.13 3.65 -13.66
C ASN A 88 -3.42 5.14 -13.83
N LYS A 89 -3.89 5.81 -12.76
CA LYS A 89 -4.12 7.26 -12.80
C LYS A 89 -2.83 8.02 -13.18
N ILE A 90 -1.71 7.70 -12.55
CA ILE A 90 -0.42 8.33 -12.86
C ILE A 90 0.01 8.05 -14.30
N ILE A 91 -0.16 6.81 -14.78
CA ILE A 91 0.20 6.45 -16.16
C ILE A 91 -0.62 7.26 -17.17
N GLU A 92 -1.90 7.46 -16.93
CA GLU A 92 -2.75 8.28 -17.82
C GLU A 92 -2.36 9.76 -17.77
N GLU A 93 -2.04 10.30 -16.59
CA GLU A 93 -1.51 11.66 -16.43
C GLU A 93 -0.17 11.84 -17.15
N GLU A 94 0.75 10.86 -17.04
CA GLU A 94 2.05 10.87 -17.72
C GLU A 94 1.90 10.84 -19.25
N LYS A 95 0.93 10.09 -19.79
CA LYS A 95 0.65 10.06 -21.23
C LYS A 95 0.10 11.40 -21.74
N ALA A 96 -0.82 12.01 -21.00
CA ALA A 96 -1.44 13.28 -21.36
C ALA A 96 -0.45 14.46 -21.41
N CYS A 97 0.68 14.37 -20.68
CA CYS A 97 1.73 15.39 -20.72
C CYS A 97 2.71 15.25 -21.90
N ILE A 98 2.70 14.13 -22.62
CA ILE A 98 3.60 13.84 -23.75
C ILE A 98 2.88 13.95 -25.10
N SER A 99 1.53 13.94 -25.09
CA SER A 99 0.66 14.23 -26.24
C SER A 99 0.45 15.73 -26.44
#